data_AF-A0A7V1KYW8-F1
#
_entry.id   AF-A0A7V1KYW8-F1
#
_cell.length_a   1.000
_cell.length_b   1.000
_cell.length_c   1.000
_cell.angle_alpha   90.00
_cell.angle_beta   90.00
_cell.angle_gamma   90.00
#
_symmetry.space_group_name_H-M   'P 1'
#
loop_
_entity.id
_entity.type
_entity.pdbx_description
1 polymer ?
#
loop_
_entity_poly.entity_id
_entity_poly.type
_entity_poly.pdbx_seq_one_letter_code
_entity_poly.pdbx_strand_id
1 'polypeptide(L)' 'MPVIIFSIKDKLEDIKRGYSFDADFYLPKPFTNYQLLQGIKAVLSLSDYRKT' A
#
# COMPACT_ATOMS: atom_id res chain seq x y z
N MET A 1 8.23 2.96 9.96
CA MET A 1 7.06 2.13 10.31
C MET A 1 6.26 1.96 9.03
N PRO A 2 5.96 0.73 8.59
CA PRO A 2 5.25 0.50 7.34
C PRO A 2 3.82 1.03 7.38
N VAL A 3 3.37 1.72 6.32
CA VAL A 3 2.05 2.32 6.19
C VAL A 3 1.36 1.84 4.91
N ILE A 4 0.12 1.35 5.06
CA ILE A 4 -0.74 0.94 3.95
C ILE A 4 -2.01 1.78 3.96
N ILE A 5 -2.35 2.40 2.83
CA ILE A 5 -3.60 3.14 2.66
C ILE A 5 -4.65 2.24 1.99
N PHE A 6 -5.83 2.15 2.61
CA PHE A 6 -7.01 1.51 2.03
C PHE A 6 -8.07 2.57 1.72
N SER A 7 -8.56 2.62 0.48
CA SER A 7 -9.44 3.71 0.05
C SER A 7 -10.44 3.26 -1.00
N ILE A 8 -11.65 3.82 -1.01
CA ILE A 8 -12.61 3.64 -2.12
C ILE A 8 -12.22 4.46 -3.37
N LYS A 9 -11.26 5.38 -3.22
CA LYS A 9 -10.80 6.23 -4.31
C LYS A 9 -9.84 5.44 -5.18
N ASP A 10 -10.27 5.15 -6.39
CA ASP A 10 -9.60 4.33 -7.40
C ASP A 10 -9.02 5.17 -8.55
N LYS A 11 -9.28 6.48 -8.56
CA LYS A 11 -8.66 7.39 -9.54
C LYS A 11 -7.16 7.44 -9.34
N LEU A 12 -6.43 7.42 -10.46
CA LEU A 12 -4.96 7.47 -10.47
C LEU A 12 -4.40 8.65 -9.67
N GLU A 13 -5.08 9.79 -9.70
CA GLU A 13 -4.70 11.00 -8.95
C GLU A 13 -4.79 10.82 -7.43
N ASP A 14 -5.85 10.16 -6.95
CA ASP A 14 -6.02 9.86 -5.53
C ASP A 14 -4.98 8.83 -5.05
N ILE A 15 -4.65 7.84 -5.89
CA ILE A 15 -3.60 6.86 -5.63
C ILE A 15 -2.23 7.55 -5.53
N LYS A 16 -1.89 8.40 -6.52
CA LYS A 16 -0.64 9.18 -6.52
C LYS A 16 -0.53 10.07 -5.28
N ARG A 17 -1.63 10.70 -4.89
CA ARG A 17 -1.68 11.49 -3.65
C ARG A 17 -1.44 10.64 -2.41
N GLY A 18 -2.02 9.44 -2.36
CA GLY A 18 -1.73 8.47 -1.30
C GLY A 18 -0.24 8.19 -1.15
N TYR A 19 0.45 7.93 -2.26
CA TYR A 19 1.91 7.74 -2.26
C TYR A 19 2.70 9.01 -1.90
N SER A 20 2.17 10.21 -2.19
CA SER A 20 2.81 11.47 -1.78
C SER A 20 2.81 11.71 -0.27
N PHE A 21 2.03 10.94 0.50
CA PHE A 21 2.03 10.96 1.96
C PHE A 21 2.98 9.92 2.58
N ASP A 22 4.03 9.52 1.85
CA ASP A 22 4.99 8.47 2.25
C ASP A 22 4.34 7.12 2.60
N ALA A 23 3.20 6.81 1.98
CA ALA A 23 2.60 5.49 2.09
C ALA A 23 3.45 4.47 1.33
N ASP A 24 3.74 3.32 1.96
CA ASP A 24 4.48 2.23 1.33
C ASP A 24 3.61 1.45 0.33
N PHE A 25 2.30 1.50 0.49
CA PHE A 25 1.36 0.84 -0.40
C PHE A 25 -0.02 1.49 -0.38
N TYR A 26 -0.69 1.48 -1.52
CA TYR A 26 -2.07 1.93 -1.68
C TYR A 26 -2.91 0.83 -2.28
N LEU A 27 -3.98 0.41 -1.59
CA LEU A 27 -4.89 -0.64 -2.04
C LEU A 27 -6.32 -0.08 -2.19
N PRO A 28 -6.83 0.10 -3.44
CA PRO A 28 -8.20 0.54 -3.66
C PRO A 28 -9.21 -0.56 -3.29
N LYS A 29 -10.35 -0.15 -2.75
CA LYS A 29 -11.51 -1.02 -2.46
C LYS A 29 -12.42 -1.09 -3.69
N PRO A 30 -13.11 -2.22 -3.92
CA PRO A 30 -13.05 -3.46 -3.14
C PRO A 30 -11.78 -4.26 -3.44
N PHE A 31 -11.31 -5.02 -2.45
CA PHE A 31 -10.18 -5.94 -2.60
C PHE A 31 -10.50 -7.30 -1.98
N THR A 32 -9.82 -8.32 -2.48
CA THR A 32 -9.86 -9.68 -1.97
C THR A 32 -8.88 -9.87 -0.81
N ASN A 33 -9.11 -10.88 0.01
CA ASN A 33 -8.17 -11.29 1.06
C ASN A 33 -6.78 -11.63 0.47
N TYR A 34 -6.75 -12.19 -0.73
CA TYR A 34 -5.50 -12.46 -1.44
C TYR A 34 -4.73 -11.16 -1.75
N GLN A 35 -5.40 -10.16 -2.33
CA GLN A 35 -4.78 -8.86 -2.64
C GLN A 35 -4.27 -8.15 -1.36
N LEU A 36 -5.02 -8.23 -0.26
CA LEU A 36 -4.59 -7.71 1.03
C LEU A 36 -3.31 -8.40 1.52
N LEU A 37 -3.27 -9.73 1.50
CA LEU A 37 -2.10 -10.50 1.92
C LEU A 37 -0.87 -10.21 1.06
N GLN A 38 -1.04 -10.04 -0.26
CA GLN A 38 0.05 -9.66 -1.15
C GLN A 38 0.59 -8.26 -0.84
N GLY A 39 -0.29 -7.29 -0.59
CA GLY A 39 0.11 -5.93 -0.20
C GLY A 39 0.90 -5.90 1.11
N ILE A 40 0.44 -6.62 2.14
CA ILE A 40 1.16 -6.74 3.43
C ILE A 40 2.54 -7.37 3.23
N LYS A 41 2.63 -8.47 2.46
CA LYS A 41 3.91 -9.13 2.17
C LYS A 41 4.90 -8.21 1.45
N ALA A 42 4.42 -7.44 0.47
CA ALA A 42 5.26 -6.49 -0.27
C ALA A 42 5.84 -5.40 0.64
N VAL A 43 5.02 -4.87 1.55
CA VAL A 43 5.47 -3.82 2.47
C VAL A 43 6.46 -4.35 3.52
N LEU A 44 6.24 -5.55 4.03
CA LEU A 44 7.17 -6.19 4.97
C LEU A 44 8.51 -6.51 4.30
N SER A 45 8.53 -7.04 3.08
CA SER A 45 9.79 -7.35 2.38
C SER A 45 10.61 -6.08 2.09
N LEU A 46 9.95 -4.98 1.72
CA LEU A 46 10.60 -3.67 1.54
C LEU A 46 11.12 -3.11 2.86
N SER A 47 10.39 -3.32 3.96
CA SER A 47 10.80 -2.86 5.29
C SER A 47 12.05 -3.60 5.80
N ASP A 48 12.16 -4.89 5.52
CA ASP A 48 13.34 -5.68 5.85
C ASP A 48 14.56 -5.24 5.02
N TYR A 49 14.37 -4.89 3.75
CA TYR A 49 15.44 -4.34 2.90
C TYR A 49 15.94 -2.97 3.38
N ARG A 50 15.08 -2.10 3.94
CA ARG A 50 15.51 -0.78 4.46
C ARG A 50 16.32 -0.86 5.76
N LYS A 51 16.41 -2.04 6.41
CA LYS A 51 17.17 -2.22 7.66
C LYS A 51 18.63 -2.65 7.44
N THR A 52 18.98 -3.09 6.23
CA THR A 52 20.36 -3.42 5.81
C THR A 52 21.01 -2.23 5.13
#